data_AF-F9WG56-F1
#
_entry.id   AF-F9WG56-F1
#
_cell.length_a   1.000
_cell.length_b   1.000
_cell.length_c   1.000
_cell.angle_alpha   90.00
_cell.angle_beta   90.00
_cell.angle_gamma   90.00
#
_symmetry.space_group_name_H-M   'P 1'
#
loop_
_entity.id
_entity.type
_entity.pdbx_description
1 polymer ?
#
loop_
_entity_poly.entity_id
_entity_poly.type
_entity_poly.pdbx_seq_one_letter_code
_entity_poly.pdbx_strand_id
1 'polypeptide(L)'
;MTMTFGSHINDHNDRLEPLLMTLGPFRLATAAMACVVVGIVLFAIFCSINTISNLAEEYPTRAGKVLHAVVLCVMAVHVLVLLVEPLSYWCSLVSLVTNALYLRTLRHFPRVSFGKPFAMLLVTFFVVESMSWLCVLAASDKVLWEVGQSNAFLFIVMTWLAPVGLVLIADIEPICIGSLEYP
;
A
#
# COMPACT_ATOMS: atom_id res chain seq x y z
N MET A 1 -54.70 24.62 -1.01
CA MET A 1 -53.49 24.20 -0.29
C MET A 1 -52.88 23.02 -1.03
N THR A 2 -52.13 23.25 -2.12
CA THR A 2 -51.42 22.21 -2.88
C THR A 2 -50.50 22.84 -3.93
N MET A 3 -49.44 23.57 -3.55
CA MET A 3 -48.37 23.93 -4.50
C MET A 3 -47.10 24.38 -3.73
N THR A 4 -46.25 23.45 -3.27
CA THR A 4 -44.85 23.74 -2.87
C THR A 4 -44.01 22.45 -2.71
N PHE A 5 -44.12 21.49 -3.64
CA PHE A 5 -43.22 20.30 -3.62
C PHE A 5 -42.43 20.09 -4.92
N GLY A 6 -42.79 20.75 -6.02
CA GLY A 6 -42.09 20.62 -7.31
C GLY A 6 -40.87 21.55 -7.50
N SER A 7 -40.74 22.61 -6.70
CA SER A 7 -39.71 23.64 -6.90
C SER A 7 -38.32 23.22 -6.40
N HIS A 8 -38.25 22.33 -5.41
CA HIS A 8 -36.99 21.95 -4.76
C HIS A 8 -36.25 20.79 -5.47
N ILE A 9 -36.90 20.11 -6.43
CA ILE A 9 -36.28 19.04 -7.25
C ILE A 9 -35.66 19.63 -8.53
N ASN A 10 -36.22 20.71 -9.08
CA ASN A 10 -35.72 21.35 -10.30
C ASN A 10 -34.38 22.07 -10.10
N ASP A 11 -34.19 22.79 -8.98
CA ASP A 11 -32.97 23.55 -8.70
C ASP A 11 -31.73 22.62 -8.59
N HIS A 12 -31.93 21.35 -8.21
CA HIS A 12 -30.83 20.39 -8.15
C HIS A 12 -30.44 19.84 -9.53
N ASN A 13 -31.40 19.74 -10.45
CA ASN A 13 -31.20 19.29 -11.83
C ASN A 13 -30.52 20.40 -12.67
N ASP A 14 -30.96 21.64 -12.50
CA ASP A 14 -30.47 22.82 -13.23
C ASP A 14 -29.00 23.15 -12.91
N ARG A 15 -28.48 22.73 -11.75
CA ARG A 15 -27.06 22.84 -11.37
C ARG A 15 -26.18 21.69 -11.87
N LEU A 16 -26.78 20.53 -12.15
CA LEU A 16 -26.06 19.35 -12.62
C LEU A 16 -25.86 19.38 -14.14
N GLU A 17 -26.80 19.96 -14.89
CA GLU A 17 -26.73 20.11 -16.34
C GLU A 17 -25.48 20.86 -16.86
N PRO A 18 -25.07 22.02 -16.30
CA PRO A 18 -23.85 22.70 -16.77
C PRO A 18 -22.57 21.92 -16.43
N LEU A 19 -22.56 21.12 -15.36
CA LEU A 19 -21.44 20.22 -15.03
C LEU A 19 -21.36 19.04 -16.01
N LEU A 20 -22.51 18.49 -16.40
CA LEU A 20 -22.64 17.43 -17.40
C LEU A 20 -22.29 17.92 -18.82
N MET A 21 -22.65 19.14 -19.20
CA MET A 21 -22.35 19.70 -20.54
C MET A 21 -20.89 20.10 -20.73
N THR A 22 -20.16 20.44 -19.66
CA THR A 22 -18.73 20.79 -19.73
C THR A 22 -17.84 19.52 -19.85
N LEU A 23 -18.38 18.35 -19.48
CA LEU A 23 -17.72 17.05 -19.61
C LEU A 23 -18.21 16.37 -20.89
N GLY A 24 -17.64 16.74 -22.05
CA GLY A 24 -18.08 16.21 -23.35
C GLY A 24 -18.23 14.68 -23.37
N PRO A 25 -19.17 14.12 -24.16
CA PRO A 25 -19.54 12.70 -24.13
C PRO A 25 -18.35 11.76 -24.36
N PHE A 26 -17.36 12.21 -25.13
CA PHE A 26 -16.10 11.51 -25.32
C PHE A 26 -15.26 11.43 -24.04
N ARG A 27 -15.16 12.52 -23.26
CA ARG A 27 -14.43 12.53 -21.97
C ARG A 27 -15.10 11.64 -20.94
N LEU A 28 -16.44 11.65 -20.87
CA LEU A 28 -17.20 10.75 -20.00
C LEU A 28 -16.99 9.28 -20.40
N ALA A 29 -17.06 8.97 -21.69
CA ALA A 29 -16.80 7.62 -22.20
C ALA A 29 -15.35 7.17 -21.90
N THR A 30 -14.36 8.04 -22.09
CA THR A 30 -12.96 7.72 -21.74
C THR A 30 -12.74 7.56 -20.24
N ALA A 31 -13.43 8.35 -19.40
CA ALA A 31 -13.37 8.20 -17.94
C ALA A 31 -14.02 6.88 -17.50
N ALA A 32 -15.16 6.50 -18.08
CA ALA A 32 -15.80 5.22 -17.81
C ALA A 32 -14.91 4.04 -18.23
N MET A 33 -14.29 4.09 -19.40
CA MET A 33 -13.32 3.08 -19.84
C MET A 33 -12.11 3.00 -18.90
N ALA A 34 -11.59 4.14 -18.45
CA ALA A 34 -10.50 4.17 -17.47
C ALA A 34 -10.91 3.54 -16.13
N CYS A 35 -12.10 3.83 -15.62
CA CYS A 35 -12.63 3.20 -14.41
C CYS A 35 -12.76 1.68 -14.55
N VAL A 36 -13.23 1.20 -15.71
CA VAL A 36 -13.32 -0.24 -16.00
C VAL A 36 -11.93 -0.88 -16.03
N VAL A 37 -10.96 -0.27 -16.71
CA VAL A 37 -9.58 -0.76 -16.74
C VAL A 37 -8.97 -0.80 -15.34
N VAL A 38 -9.13 0.28 -14.56
CA VAL A 38 -8.67 0.33 -13.16
C VAL A 38 -9.33 -0.77 -12.34
N GLY A 39 -10.64 -0.98 -12.49
CA GLY A 39 -11.37 -2.06 -11.82
C GLY A 39 -10.83 -3.45 -12.16
N ILE A 40 -10.55 -3.71 -13.45
CA ILE A 40 -9.96 -4.97 -13.91
C ILE A 40 -8.54 -5.16 -13.34
N VAL A 41 -7.73 -4.11 -13.32
CA VAL A 41 -6.37 -4.17 -12.73
C VAL A 41 -6.45 -4.46 -11.25
N LEU A 42 -7.33 -3.79 -10.50
CA LEU A 42 -7.53 -4.04 -9.07
C LEU A 42 -8.00 -5.47 -8.82
N PHE A 43 -8.92 -5.99 -9.64
CA PHE A 43 -9.37 -7.37 -9.55
C PHE A 43 -8.24 -8.37 -9.83
N ALA A 44 -7.42 -8.14 -10.86
CA ALA A 44 -6.27 -8.97 -11.17
C ALA A 44 -5.23 -8.97 -10.04
N ILE A 45 -4.99 -7.82 -9.40
CA ILE A 45 -4.14 -7.70 -8.22
C ILE A 45 -4.73 -8.51 -7.07
N PHE A 46 -6.04 -8.37 -6.79
CA PHE A 46 -6.71 -9.12 -5.73
C PHE A 46 -6.64 -10.63 -5.95
N CYS A 47 -6.88 -11.10 -7.17
CA CYS A 47 -6.70 -12.50 -7.54
C CYS A 47 -5.25 -12.97 -7.34
N SER A 48 -4.28 -12.18 -7.79
CA SER A 48 -2.84 -12.51 -7.63
C SER A 48 -2.47 -12.63 -6.16
N ILE A 49 -2.94 -11.70 -5.34
CA ILE A 49 -2.76 -11.71 -3.88
C ILE A 49 -3.38 -12.97 -3.27
N ASN A 50 -4.61 -13.31 -3.64
CA ASN A 50 -5.30 -14.49 -3.12
C ASN A 50 -4.60 -15.79 -3.52
N THR A 51 -4.10 -15.88 -4.76
CA THR A 51 -3.28 -17.01 -5.21
C THR A 51 -1.98 -17.11 -4.43
N ILE A 52 -1.28 -15.99 -4.20
CA ILE A 52 -0.04 -15.96 -3.42
C ILE A 52 -0.31 -16.39 -1.97
N SER A 53 -1.42 -15.93 -1.38
CA SER A 53 -1.83 -16.31 -0.02
C SER A 53 -2.10 -17.80 0.10
N ASN A 54 -2.89 -18.37 -0.83
CA ASN A 54 -3.17 -19.81 -0.85
C ASN A 54 -1.89 -20.64 -1.05
N LEU A 55 -0.95 -20.13 -1.85
CA LEU A 55 0.36 -20.75 -2.05
C LEU A 55 1.26 -20.65 -0.79
N ALA A 56 1.10 -19.58 -0.01
CA ALA A 56 1.79 -19.39 1.25
C ALA A 56 1.25 -20.32 2.35
N GLU A 57 -0.06 -20.58 2.34
CA GLU A 57 -0.70 -21.56 3.22
C GLU A 57 -0.23 -22.99 2.90
N GLU A 58 -0.14 -23.34 1.61
CA GLU A 58 0.29 -24.68 1.17
C GLU A 58 1.82 -24.90 1.30
N TYR A 59 2.64 -23.87 1.06
CA TYR A 59 4.11 -23.94 1.11
C TYR A 59 4.75 -22.80 1.92
N PRO A 60 4.56 -22.74 3.25
CA PRO A 60 5.01 -21.62 4.08
C PRO A 60 6.53 -21.40 4.04
N THR A 61 7.30 -22.47 3.89
CA THR A 61 8.77 -22.40 3.79
C THR A 61 9.28 -21.80 2.47
N ARG A 62 8.53 -21.93 1.38
CA ARG A 62 8.88 -21.33 0.08
C ARG A 62 8.46 -19.87 0.02
N ALA A 63 7.26 -19.55 0.51
CA ALA A 63 6.78 -18.17 0.60
C ALA A 63 7.71 -17.29 1.46
N GLY A 64 8.16 -17.80 2.61
CA GLY A 64 9.14 -17.12 3.45
C GLY A 64 10.47 -16.82 2.75
N LYS A 65 10.97 -17.74 1.89
CA LYS A 65 12.21 -17.53 1.11
C LYS A 65 12.04 -16.46 0.04
N VAL A 66 10.92 -16.46 -0.67
CA VAL A 66 10.62 -15.43 -1.69
C VAL A 66 10.51 -14.07 -1.02
N LEU A 67 9.78 -13.97 0.09
CA LEU A 67 9.65 -12.73 0.84
C LEU A 67 11.00 -12.24 1.39
N HIS A 68 11.84 -13.15 1.89
CA HIS A 68 13.21 -12.83 2.31
C HIS A 68 14.04 -12.28 1.15
N ALA A 69 13.94 -12.86 -0.06
CA ALA A 69 14.63 -12.35 -1.25
C ALA A 69 14.11 -10.96 -1.67
N VAL A 70 12.80 -10.72 -1.57
CA VAL A 70 12.17 -9.42 -1.87
C VAL A 70 12.66 -8.34 -0.91
N VAL A 71 12.63 -8.59 0.41
CA VAL A 71 13.12 -7.64 1.42
C VAL A 71 14.60 -7.32 1.21
N LEU A 72 15.40 -8.33 0.84
CA LEU A 72 16.83 -8.15 0.58
C LEU A 72 17.09 -7.33 -0.70
N CYS A 73 16.27 -7.51 -1.74
CA CYS A 73 16.28 -6.69 -2.94
C CYS A 73 15.93 -5.22 -2.63
N VAL A 74 14.85 -4.99 -1.89
CA VAL A 74 14.43 -3.66 -1.42
C VAL A 74 15.55 -2.99 -0.62
N MET A 75 16.17 -3.71 0.31
CA MET A 75 17.34 -3.21 1.04
C MET A 75 18.49 -2.81 0.12
N ALA A 76 18.83 -3.65 -0.87
CA ALA A 76 19.91 -3.37 -1.79
C ALA A 76 19.66 -2.07 -2.59
N VAL A 77 18.41 -1.82 -2.99
CA VAL A 77 18.00 -0.57 -3.64
C VAL A 77 18.17 0.62 -2.70
N HIS A 78 17.72 0.53 -1.44
CA HIS A 78 17.93 1.62 -0.48
C HIS A 78 19.40 1.90 -0.18
N VAL A 79 20.25 0.85 -0.11
CA VAL A 79 21.71 1.01 -0.01
C VAL A 79 22.26 1.72 -1.24
N LEU A 80 21.81 1.37 -2.44
CA LEU A 80 22.24 2.04 -3.66
C LEU A 80 21.85 3.52 -3.65
N VAL A 81 20.62 3.84 -3.21
CA VAL A 81 20.17 5.23 -3.04
C VAL A 81 21.04 5.98 -2.03
N LEU A 82 21.40 5.34 -0.91
CA LEU A 82 22.29 5.92 0.11
C LEU A 82 23.70 6.23 -0.45
N LEU A 83 24.20 5.41 -1.38
CA LEU A 83 25.52 5.57 -1.99
C LEU A 83 25.55 6.64 -3.09
N VAL A 84 24.43 6.85 -3.79
CA VAL A 84 24.36 7.78 -4.94
C VAL A 84 23.98 9.19 -4.50
N GLU A 85 23.15 9.36 -3.46
CA GLU A 85 22.70 10.70 -3.02
C GLU A 85 22.75 10.91 -1.49
N PRO A 86 23.45 11.95 -1.00
CA PRO A 86 23.48 12.27 0.44
C PRO A 86 22.22 12.98 0.94
N LEU A 87 21.32 13.41 0.05
CA LEU A 87 20.18 14.29 0.35
C LEU A 87 19.15 13.70 1.34
N SER A 88 19.03 12.37 1.45
CA SER A 88 18.12 11.73 2.40
C SER A 88 18.77 10.60 3.20
N TYR A 89 20.00 10.80 3.68
CA TYR A 89 20.72 9.82 4.50
C TYR A 89 19.86 9.26 5.65
N TRP A 90 19.10 10.13 6.32
CA TRP A 90 18.19 9.74 7.41
C TRP A 90 17.01 8.89 6.95
N CYS A 91 16.37 9.22 5.81
CA CYS A 91 15.23 8.45 5.30
C CYS A 91 15.68 7.06 4.84
N SER A 92 16.81 6.97 4.15
CA SER A 92 17.35 5.69 3.71
C SER A 92 17.87 4.84 4.89
N LEU A 93 18.44 5.47 5.92
CA LEU A 93 18.81 4.77 7.16
C LEU A 93 17.57 4.20 7.87
N VAL A 94 16.49 4.98 7.99
CA VAL A 94 15.21 4.50 8.55
C VAL A 94 14.67 3.34 7.73
N SER A 95 14.65 3.44 6.40
CA SER A 95 14.26 2.34 5.51
C SER A 95 15.11 1.09 5.72
N LEU A 96 16.43 1.24 5.86
CA LEU A 96 17.33 0.12 6.07
C LEU A 96 17.04 -0.58 7.41
N VAL A 97 16.80 0.19 8.47
CA VAL A 97 16.45 -0.34 9.79
C VAL A 97 15.10 -1.04 9.76
N THR A 98 14.09 -0.45 9.11
CA THR A 98 12.76 -1.07 8.95
C THR A 98 12.85 -2.39 8.20
N ASN A 99 13.63 -2.45 7.11
CA ASN A 99 13.83 -3.69 6.36
C ASN A 99 14.67 -4.73 7.13
N ALA A 100 15.65 -4.31 7.93
CA ALA A 100 16.38 -5.21 8.82
C ALA A 100 15.46 -5.81 9.90
N LEU A 101 14.51 -5.03 10.41
CA LEU A 101 13.46 -5.53 11.31
C LEU A 101 12.57 -6.55 10.60
N TYR A 102 12.18 -6.32 9.33
CA TYR A 102 11.46 -7.32 8.53
C TYR A 102 12.25 -8.62 8.38
N LEU A 103 13.55 -8.56 8.06
CA LEU A 103 14.39 -9.76 7.99
C LEU A 103 14.46 -10.52 9.33
N ARG A 104 14.51 -9.79 10.46
CA ARG A 104 14.51 -10.40 11.79
C ARG A 104 13.18 -11.08 12.11
N THR A 105 12.06 -10.49 11.69
CA THR A 105 10.71 -11.10 11.78
C THR A 105 10.64 -12.38 10.94
N LEU A 106 11.17 -12.35 9.73
CA LEU A 106 11.18 -13.49 8.81
C LEU A 106 12.05 -14.66 9.27
N ARG A 107 13.01 -14.44 10.19
CA ARG A 107 13.75 -15.53 10.85
C ARG A 107 12.88 -16.36 11.80
N HIS A 108 11.77 -15.82 12.30
CA HIS A 108 10.85 -16.51 13.22
C HIS A 108 9.59 -17.02 12.52
N PHE A 109 9.61 -17.04 11.19
CA PHE A 109 8.51 -17.54 10.36
C PHE A 109 8.21 -19.02 10.67
N PRO A 110 6.94 -19.46 10.76
CA PRO A 110 5.70 -18.77 10.37
C PRO A 110 4.94 -18.01 11.48
N ARG A 111 5.38 -18.04 12.74
CA ARG A 111 4.60 -17.45 13.86
C ARG A 111 4.91 -15.96 14.06
N VAL A 112 4.27 -15.10 13.28
CA VAL A 112 4.29 -13.65 13.52
C VAL A 112 3.11 -13.28 14.43
N SER A 113 3.33 -13.35 15.74
CA SER A 113 2.32 -12.97 16.72
C SER A 113 2.18 -11.44 16.77
N PHE A 114 1.12 -10.90 16.16
CA PHE A 114 0.81 -9.46 16.13
C PHE A 114 0.54 -8.84 17.52
N GLY A 115 0.35 -9.66 18.55
CA GLY A 115 0.15 -9.21 19.93
C GLY A 115 1.44 -8.83 20.67
N LYS A 116 2.62 -9.05 20.08
CA LYS A 116 3.90 -8.74 20.74
C LYS A 116 4.27 -7.26 20.55
N PRO A 117 4.94 -6.61 21.52
CA PRO A 117 5.41 -5.22 21.40
C PRO A 117 6.32 -5.00 20.19
N PHE A 118 6.96 -6.08 19.71
CA PHE A 118 7.75 -6.08 18.48
C PHE A 118 6.92 -5.79 17.21
N ALA A 119 5.67 -6.27 17.14
CA ALA A 119 4.79 -5.98 16.00
C ALA A 119 4.38 -4.50 15.96
N MET A 120 4.10 -3.90 17.12
CA MET A 120 3.85 -2.45 17.21
C MET A 120 5.08 -1.64 16.77
N LEU A 121 6.28 -2.08 17.14
CA LEU A 121 7.51 -1.45 16.71
C LEU A 121 7.66 -1.52 15.18
N LEU A 122 7.41 -2.67 14.56
CA LEU A 122 7.40 -2.83 13.10
C LEU A 122 6.43 -1.88 12.39
N VAL A 123 5.19 -1.79 12.89
CA VAL A 123 4.18 -0.87 12.35
C VAL A 123 4.64 0.58 12.50
N THR A 124 5.22 0.93 13.65
CA THR A 124 5.72 2.29 13.91
C THR A 124 6.83 2.67 12.93
N PHE A 125 7.83 1.79 12.76
CA PHE A 125 8.94 2.01 11.83
C PHE A 125 8.48 2.08 10.37
N PHE A 126 7.51 1.25 9.98
CA PHE A 126 6.86 1.33 8.67
C PHE A 126 6.17 2.68 8.43
N VAL A 127 5.41 3.18 9.41
CA VAL A 127 4.73 4.48 9.29
C VAL A 127 5.75 5.60 9.20
N VAL A 128 6.79 5.59 10.03
CA VAL A 128 7.86 6.59 10.00
C VAL A 128 8.59 6.57 8.65
N GLU A 129 8.93 5.39 8.14
CA GLU A 129 9.52 5.22 6.80
C GLU A 129 8.61 5.82 5.71
N SER A 130 7.34 5.40 5.69
CA SER A 130 6.38 5.84 4.68
C SER A 130 6.16 7.36 4.71
N MET A 131 6.00 7.94 5.91
CA MET A 131 5.84 9.37 6.08
C MET A 131 7.11 10.13 5.70
N SER A 132 8.29 9.61 6.02
CA SER A 132 9.57 10.27 5.69
C SER A 132 9.74 10.43 4.17
N TRP A 133 9.48 9.37 3.39
CA TRP A 133 9.55 9.42 1.93
C TRP A 133 8.46 10.28 1.32
N LEU A 134 7.22 10.19 1.84
CA LEU A 134 6.13 11.05 1.39
C LEU A 134 6.43 12.52 1.65
N CYS A 135 6.99 12.87 2.81
CA CYS A 135 7.40 14.23 3.13
C CYS A 135 8.53 14.71 2.20
N VAL A 136 9.55 13.88 1.92
CA VAL A 136 10.65 14.25 1.00
C VAL A 136 10.13 14.50 -0.41
N LEU A 137 9.28 13.61 -0.92
CA LEU A 137 8.68 13.75 -2.25
C LEU A 137 7.73 14.94 -2.34
N ALA A 138 6.93 15.19 -1.30
CA ALA A 138 5.99 16.31 -1.26
C ALA A 138 6.68 17.67 -1.05
N ALA A 139 7.81 17.71 -0.33
CA ALA A 139 8.55 18.94 -0.06
C ALA A 139 9.54 19.32 -1.17
N SER A 140 9.91 18.38 -2.05
CA SER A 140 10.93 18.60 -3.07
C SER A 140 10.39 18.45 -4.49
N ASP A 141 9.81 19.54 -5.02
CA ASP A 141 9.40 19.62 -6.43
C ASP A 141 10.55 19.31 -7.40
N LYS A 142 11.78 19.65 -7.00
CA LYS A 142 13.01 19.35 -7.76
C LYS A 142 13.26 17.85 -7.91
N VAL A 143 13.02 17.06 -6.85
CA VAL A 143 13.22 15.61 -6.86
C VAL A 143 12.19 14.97 -7.80
N LEU A 144 10.93 15.43 -7.75
CA LEU A 144 9.89 14.92 -8.63
C LEU A 144 10.16 15.25 -10.10
N TRP A 145 10.77 16.41 -10.37
CA TRP A 145 11.17 16.83 -11.71
C TRP A 145 12.37 16.04 -12.26
N GLU A 146 13.41 15.81 -11.45
CA GLU A 146 14.62 15.09 -11.89
C GLU A 146 14.42 13.57 -11.97
N VAL A 147 13.74 12.97 -10.99
CA VAL A 147 13.50 11.53 -10.96
C VAL A 147 12.34 11.15 -11.89
N GLY A 148 11.39 12.06 -12.09
CA GLY A 148 10.17 11.84 -12.86
C GLY A 148 9.08 11.14 -12.06
N GLN A 149 7.82 11.55 -12.30
CA GLN A 149 6.65 11.12 -11.52
C GLN A 149 6.42 9.60 -11.55
N SER A 150 6.70 8.93 -12.67
CA SER A 150 6.57 7.47 -12.81
C SER A 150 7.56 6.71 -11.94
N ASN A 151 8.81 7.17 -11.86
CA ASN A 151 9.87 6.51 -11.10
C ASN A 151 9.66 6.73 -9.60
N ALA A 152 9.22 7.92 -9.18
CA ALA A 152 8.82 8.21 -7.81
C ALA A 152 7.66 7.30 -7.35
N PHE A 153 6.65 7.11 -8.21
CA PHE A 153 5.55 6.19 -7.92
C PHE A 153 6.03 4.73 -7.77
N LEU A 154 6.87 4.25 -8.70
CA LEU A 154 7.44 2.91 -8.63
C LEU A 154 8.28 2.71 -7.36
N PHE A 155 9.03 3.72 -6.93
CA PHE A 155 9.82 3.68 -5.71
C PHE A 155 8.93 3.52 -4.47
N ILE A 156 7.84 4.29 -4.36
CA ILE A 156 6.87 4.14 -3.26
C ILE A 156 6.22 2.75 -3.24
N VAL A 157 5.82 2.25 -4.41
CA VAL A 157 5.25 0.90 -4.55
C VAL A 157 6.27 -0.16 -4.11
N MET A 158 7.55 -0.01 -4.48
CA MET A 158 8.63 -0.91 -4.07
C MET A 158 8.81 -0.92 -2.55
N THR A 159 8.80 0.24 -1.90
CA THR A 159 8.89 0.37 -0.44
C THR A 159 7.72 -0.34 0.26
N TRP A 160 6.53 -0.33 -0.33
CA TRP A 160 5.33 -0.97 0.22
C TRP A 160 5.27 -2.48 -0.04
N LEU A 161 6.11 -3.02 -0.93
CA LEU A 161 6.10 -4.44 -1.29
C LEU A 161 6.46 -5.35 -0.11
N ALA A 162 7.46 -4.96 0.69
CA ALA A 162 7.90 -5.71 1.87
C ALA A 162 6.81 -5.82 2.96
N PRO A 163 6.20 -4.72 3.46
CA PRO A 163 5.15 -4.79 4.47
C PRO A 163 3.90 -5.50 3.97
N VAL A 164 3.47 -5.25 2.73
CA VAL A 164 2.32 -5.94 2.13
C VAL A 164 2.60 -7.44 2.04
N GLY A 165 3.77 -7.84 1.52
CA GLY A 165 4.16 -9.25 1.47
C GLY A 165 4.18 -9.92 2.84
N LEU A 166 4.64 -9.21 3.88
CA LEU A 166 4.65 -9.71 5.25
C LEU A 166 3.24 -9.92 5.80
N VAL A 167 2.33 -8.98 5.59
CA VAL A 167 0.92 -9.13 6.01
C VAL A 167 0.22 -10.27 5.26
N LEU A 168 0.49 -10.43 3.97
CA LEU A 168 -0.14 -11.47 3.15
C LEU A 168 0.32 -12.88 3.49
N ILE A 169 1.56 -13.02 3.96
CA ILE A 169 2.17 -14.32 4.23
C ILE A 169 2.15 -14.64 5.74
N ALA A 170 1.98 -13.63 6.61
CA ALA A 170 1.86 -13.85 8.04
C ALA A 170 0.58 -14.61 8.37
N ASP A 171 0.74 -15.78 8.99
CA ASP A 171 -0.36 -16.51 9.58
C ASP A 171 -0.83 -15.76 10.84
N ILE A 172 -2.09 -15.29 10.82
CA ILE A 172 -2.66 -14.55 11.95
C ILE A 172 -3.01 -15.60 13.00
N GLU A 173 -2.15 -15.77 14.01
CA GLU A 173 -2.52 -16.52 15.22
C GLU A 173 -3.84 -15.92 15.74
N PRO A 174 -4.93 -16.70 15.86
CA PRO A 174 -6.15 -16.20 16.45
C PRO A 174 -5.80 -15.75 17.85
N ILE A 175 -6.10 -14.49 18.14
CA ILE A 175 -6.05 -13.98 19.51
C ILE A 175 -6.98 -14.91 20.30
N CYS A 176 -6.43 -15.75 21.18
CA CYS A 176 -7.22 -16.53 22.12
C CYS A 176 -7.95 -15.57 23.05
N ILE A 177 -9.08 -15.05 22.57
CA ILE A 177 -10.06 -14.35 23.36
C ILE A 177 -10.75 -15.44 24.17
N GLY A 178 -10.21 -15.72 25.35
CA GLY A 178 -10.87 -16.42 26.45
C GLY A 178 -11.55 -17.73 26.12
N SER A 179 -10.93 -18.82 26.54
CA SER A 179 -11.64 -19.98 27.09
C SER A 179 -12.74 -19.49 28.06
N LEU A 180 -13.97 -19.33 27.57
CA LEU A 180 -15.17 -19.45 28.39
C LEU A 180 -15.67 -20.88 28.18
N GLU A 181 -15.14 -21.76 29.04
CA GLU A 181 -15.80 -22.99 29.44
C GLU A 181 -17.30 -22.71 29.63
N TYR A 182 -18.13 -23.31 28.78
CA TYR A 182 -19.53 -23.54 29.10
C TYR A 182 -19.59 -24.81 29.98
N PRO A 183 -20.30 -24.78 31.13
CA PRO A 183 -20.41 -25.92 32.04
C PRO A 183 -21.18 -27.09 31.41
#